data_AF-A0A7Y0N325-F1
#
_entry.id   AF-A0A7Y0N325-F1
#
_cell.length_a   1.000
_cell.length_b   1.000
_cell.length_c   1.000
_cell.angle_alpha   90.00
_cell.angle_beta   90.00
_cell.angle_gamma   90.00
#
_symmetry.space_group_name_H-M   'P 1'
#
loop_
_entity.id
_entity.type
_entity.pdbx_description
1 polymer ?
#
loop_
_entity_poly.entity_id
_entity_poly.type
_entity_poly.pdbx_seq_one_letter_code
_entity_poly.pdbx_strand_id
1 'polypeptide(L)'
;LTLGTKYVIEGNAEWWQEYIRENVSVVAMNEEEGAALTGENDPLAAADKALEWVDLVLCTAGPNGLYMAGYTDEKVKRETTHDILESSIEEFNKFEFSRAMRKEDCVNPMKVYSHIGPYLGGPLEIKNTNGAGDAA
;
A
#
# COMPACT_ATOMS: atom_id res chain seq x y z
N LEU A 1 0.07 -4.74 -10.74
CA LEU A 1 1.04 -5.86 -10.72
C LEU A 1 0.99 -6.48 -9.33
N THR A 2 0.76 -7.79 -9.23
CA THR A 2 0.98 -8.57 -8.00
C THR A 2 2.44 -9.04 -8.01
N LEU A 3 3.20 -8.78 -6.95
CA LEU A 3 4.63 -9.11 -6.92
C LEU A 3 4.92 -10.61 -6.76
N GLY A 4 3.95 -11.38 -6.27
CA GLY A 4 3.93 -12.84 -6.30
C GLY A 4 4.72 -13.51 -5.17
N THR A 5 6.03 -13.28 -5.10
CA THR A 5 6.86 -13.72 -3.95
C THR A 5 8.14 -12.91 -3.85
N LYS A 6 8.61 -12.68 -2.61
CA LYS A 6 9.86 -11.95 -2.35
C LYS A 6 11.07 -12.49 -3.12
N TYR A 7 11.14 -13.80 -3.34
CA TYR A 7 12.29 -14.44 -4.01
C TYR A 7 12.46 -14.05 -5.48
N VAL A 8 11.41 -13.50 -6.11
CA VAL A 8 11.48 -12.98 -7.48
C VAL A 8 12.06 -11.55 -7.51
N ILE A 9 11.95 -10.84 -6.39
CA ILE A 9 12.38 -9.44 -6.23
C ILE A 9 13.79 -9.37 -5.65
N GLU A 10 14.07 -10.22 -4.66
CA GLU A 10 15.36 -10.28 -3.96
C GLU A 10 16.52 -10.45 -4.97
N GLY A 11 17.51 -9.56 -4.86
CA GLY A 11 18.67 -9.53 -5.76
C GLY A 11 18.46 -8.76 -7.07
N ASN A 12 17.24 -8.34 -7.41
CA ASN A 12 16.92 -7.55 -8.62
C ASN A 12 15.94 -6.39 -8.34
N ALA A 13 15.91 -5.86 -7.11
CA ALA A 13 14.95 -4.83 -6.70
C ALA A 13 14.97 -3.60 -7.63
N GLU A 14 16.14 -3.10 -8.02
CA GLU A 14 16.26 -1.94 -8.92
C GLU A 14 15.61 -2.17 -10.29
N TRP A 15 15.77 -3.38 -10.85
CA TRP A 15 15.13 -3.73 -12.11
C TRP A 15 13.61 -3.71 -11.99
N TRP A 16 13.07 -4.27 -10.90
CA TRP A 16 11.64 -4.25 -10.63
C TRP A 16 11.12 -2.83 -10.39
N GLN A 17 11.85 -2.01 -9.64
CA GLN A 17 11.49 -0.60 -9.42
C GLN A 17 11.40 0.16 -10.75
N GLU A 18 12.36 -0.04 -11.66
CA GLU A 18 12.32 0.59 -12.98
C GLU A 18 11.14 0.08 -13.82
N TYR A 19 10.98 -1.23 -13.90
CA TYR A 19 9.87 -1.84 -14.65
C TYR A 19 8.51 -1.34 -14.14
N ILE A 20 8.33 -1.28 -12.82
CA ILE A 20 7.13 -0.79 -12.16
C ILE A 20 6.90 0.68 -12.52
N ARG A 21 7.92 1.53 -12.39
CA ARG A 21 7.84 2.96 -12.72
C ARG A 21 7.40 3.20 -14.17
N GLU A 22 7.90 2.41 -15.10
CA GLU A 22 7.63 2.59 -16.52
C GLU A 22 6.28 2.00 -16.97
N ASN A 23 5.77 0.97 -16.28
CA ASN A 23 4.69 0.12 -16.83
C ASN A 23 3.49 -0.09 -15.91
N VAL A 24 3.55 0.33 -14.64
CA VAL A 24 2.58 -0.07 -13.62
C VAL A 24 1.98 1.14 -12.91
N SER A 25 0.65 1.22 -12.90
CA SER A 25 -0.10 2.25 -12.15
C SER A 25 -0.51 1.77 -10.75
N VAL A 26 -0.68 0.45 -10.55
CA VAL A 26 -1.12 -0.12 -9.27
C VAL A 26 -0.26 -1.33 -8.89
N VAL A 27 0.27 -1.36 -7.67
CA VAL A 27 0.99 -2.50 -7.09
C VAL A 27 0.18 -3.13 -5.96
N ALA A 28 0.12 -4.46 -5.96
CA ALA A 28 -0.37 -5.26 -4.85
C ALA A 28 0.79 -6.14 -4.34
N MET A 29 1.03 -6.09 -3.03
CA MET A 29 2.14 -6.78 -2.37
C MET A 29 1.76 -7.18 -0.95
N ASN A 30 2.46 -8.17 -0.39
CA ASN A 30 2.50 -8.36 1.06
C ASN A 30 3.68 -7.61 1.71
N GLU A 31 3.77 -7.65 3.03
CA GLU A 31 4.81 -6.97 3.82
C GLU A 31 6.23 -7.44 3.48
N GLU A 32 6.41 -8.73 3.16
CA GLU A 32 7.73 -9.28 2.82
C GLU A 32 8.17 -8.86 1.41
N GLU A 33 7.23 -8.85 0.45
CA GLU A 33 7.46 -8.36 -0.91
C GLU A 33 7.72 -6.86 -0.93
N GLY A 34 6.98 -6.09 -0.12
CA GLY A 34 7.20 -4.67 0.07
C GLY A 34 8.58 -4.37 0.64
N ALA A 35 9.01 -5.12 1.66
CA ALA A 35 10.36 -5.00 2.20
C ALA A 35 11.45 -5.37 1.18
N ALA A 36 11.25 -6.44 0.41
CA ALA A 36 12.19 -6.84 -0.64
C ALA A 36 12.28 -5.81 -1.78
N LEU A 37 11.17 -5.16 -2.14
CA LEU A 37 11.13 -4.15 -3.20
C LEU A 37 11.71 -2.82 -2.75
N THR A 38 11.43 -2.40 -1.52
CA THR A 38 11.67 -1.02 -1.06
C THR A 38 12.82 -0.90 -0.06
N GLY A 39 13.19 -1.99 0.62
CA GLY A 39 14.09 -1.98 1.78
C GLY A 39 13.44 -1.53 3.09
N GLU A 40 12.15 -1.17 3.09
CA GLU A 40 11.41 -0.75 4.29
C GLU A 40 10.68 -1.93 4.93
N ASN A 41 10.94 -2.22 6.21
CA ASN A 41 10.28 -3.31 6.92
C ASN A 41 8.89 -2.93 7.46
N ASP A 42 8.62 -1.63 7.61
CA ASP A 42 7.31 -1.14 8.01
C ASP A 42 6.38 -1.12 6.78
N PRO A 43 5.21 -1.81 6.80
CA PRO A 43 4.35 -1.92 5.62
C PRO A 43 3.84 -0.57 5.10
N LEU A 44 3.60 0.39 6.00
CA LEU A 44 3.16 1.73 5.63
C LEU A 44 4.30 2.52 4.95
N ALA A 45 5.52 2.46 5.49
CA ALA A 45 6.70 3.06 4.87
C ALA A 45 7.04 2.41 3.52
N ALA A 46 6.92 1.08 3.41
CA ALA A 46 7.09 0.37 2.14
C ALA A 46 6.05 0.83 1.10
N ALA A 47 4.77 0.94 1.50
CA ALA A 47 3.73 1.45 0.62
C ALA A 47 3.96 2.92 0.22
N ASP A 48 4.43 3.77 1.14
CA ASP A 48 4.76 5.17 0.84
C ASP A 48 5.90 5.30 -0.17
N LYS A 49 6.95 4.50 -0.03
CA LYS A 49 8.09 4.48 -0.95
C LYS A 49 7.70 3.94 -2.31
N ALA A 50 6.84 2.93 -2.37
CA ALA A 50 6.33 2.41 -3.64
C ALA A 50 5.54 3.45 -4.45
N LEU A 51 4.91 4.45 -3.80
CA LEU A 51 4.26 5.57 -4.49
C LEU A 51 5.23 6.48 -5.26
N GLU A 52 6.54 6.34 -5.11
CA GLU A 52 7.50 6.97 -6.01
C GLU A 52 7.43 6.41 -7.43
N TRP A 53 6.90 5.20 -7.60
CA TRP A 53 6.87 4.47 -8.87
C TRP A 53 5.46 4.23 -9.39
N VAL A 54 4.44 4.22 -8.53
CA VAL A 54 3.04 3.92 -8.91
C VAL A 54 2.03 4.92 -8.35
N ASP A 55 0.78 4.83 -8.79
CA ASP A 55 -0.31 5.69 -8.37
C ASP A 55 -1.08 5.17 -7.13
N LEU A 56 -1.11 3.85 -6.95
CA LEU A 56 -1.85 3.18 -5.88
C LEU A 56 -1.13 1.90 -5.45
N VAL A 57 -1.10 1.68 -4.14
CA VAL A 57 -0.48 0.51 -3.51
C VAL A 57 -1.50 -0.14 -2.58
N LEU A 58 -1.65 -1.46 -2.71
CA LEU A 58 -2.29 -2.34 -1.73
C LEU A 58 -1.18 -3.17 -1.07
N CYS A 59 -1.01 -3.02 0.24
CA CYS A 59 0.00 -3.74 1.01
C CYS A 59 -0.68 -4.58 2.09
N THR A 60 -0.84 -5.88 1.87
CA THR A 60 -1.35 -6.79 2.91
C THR A 60 -0.27 -7.00 3.97
N ALA A 61 -0.67 -7.08 5.24
CA ALA A 61 0.22 -7.19 6.39
C ALA A 61 -0.23 -8.30 7.35
N GLY A 62 -0.64 -9.44 6.79
CA GLY A 62 -1.11 -10.63 7.53
C GLY A 62 -2.03 -10.31 8.72
N PRO A 63 -1.62 -10.60 9.97
CA PRO A 63 -2.43 -10.37 11.17
C PRO A 63 -2.67 -8.88 11.49
N ASN A 64 -1.90 -7.97 10.89
CA ASN A 64 -2.10 -6.53 11.03
C ASN A 64 -3.14 -5.99 10.02
N GLY A 65 -3.67 -6.84 9.13
CA GLY A 65 -4.68 -6.46 8.15
C GLY A 65 -4.05 -5.98 6.84
N LEU A 66 -4.43 -4.81 6.35
CA LEU A 66 -3.86 -4.25 5.12
C LEU A 66 -3.78 -2.72 5.17
N TYR A 67 -2.84 -2.20 4.39
CA TYR A 67 -2.63 -0.79 4.15
C TYR A 67 -2.93 -0.47 2.68
N MET A 68 -3.46 0.72 2.44
CA MET A 68 -3.47 1.32 1.13
C MET A 68 -2.76 2.66 1.16
N ALA A 69 -2.01 2.95 0.11
CA ALA A 69 -1.38 4.24 -0.11
C ALA A 69 -1.67 4.66 -1.56
N GLY A 70 -2.03 5.91 -1.79
CA GLY A 70 -2.33 6.42 -3.13
C GLY A 70 -2.24 7.93 -3.20
N TYR A 71 -2.60 8.49 -4.36
CA TYR A 71 -2.72 9.93 -4.53
C TYR A 71 -4.18 10.37 -4.60
N THR A 72 -4.45 11.59 -4.13
CA THR A 72 -5.68 12.35 -4.42
C THR A 72 -5.30 13.77 -4.82
N ASP A 73 -6.14 14.46 -5.57
CA ASP A 73 -5.97 15.91 -5.74
C ASP A 73 -6.38 16.63 -4.46
N GLU A 74 -5.58 17.61 -4.05
CA GLU A 74 -5.82 18.37 -2.82
C GLU A 74 -7.21 19.02 -2.77
N LYS A 75 -7.79 19.42 -3.90
CA LYS A 75 -9.11 20.07 -3.97
C LYS A 75 -10.26 19.13 -3.62
N VAL A 76 -10.07 17.82 -3.72
CA VAL A 76 -11.11 16.80 -3.48
C VAL A 76 -10.80 15.89 -2.30
N LYS A 77 -9.78 16.22 -1.50
CA LYS A 77 -9.44 15.48 -0.27
C LYS A 77 -10.63 15.47 0.70
N ARG A 78 -10.83 14.33 1.36
CA ARG A 78 -11.89 14.13 2.35
C ARG A 78 -11.29 13.63 3.64
N GLU A 79 -11.51 14.38 4.71
CA GLU A 79 -11.05 14.00 6.05
C GLU A 79 -11.80 12.76 6.57
N THR A 80 -11.11 11.96 7.37
CA THR A 80 -11.73 10.85 8.09
C THR A 80 -12.66 11.35 9.20
N THR A 81 -13.66 10.54 9.53
CA THR A 81 -14.43 10.67 10.78
C THR A 81 -14.01 9.63 11.83
N HIS A 82 -13.04 8.78 11.52
CA HIS A 82 -12.45 7.82 12.46
C HIS A 82 -11.37 8.49 13.30
N ASP A 83 -10.93 7.78 14.35
CA ASP A 83 -9.80 8.20 15.14
C ASP A 83 -8.52 8.25 14.28
N ILE A 84 -7.68 9.26 14.56
CA ILE A 84 -6.38 9.38 13.91
C ILE A 84 -5.44 8.31 14.45
N LEU A 85 -4.79 7.58 13.54
CA LEU A 85 -3.90 6.46 13.87
C LEU A 85 -2.44 6.93 13.91
N GLU A 86 -1.68 6.39 14.86
CA GLU A 86 -0.24 6.61 14.98
C GLU A 86 0.55 5.49 14.28
N SER A 87 1.57 5.85 13.50
CA SER A 87 2.47 4.91 12.83
C SER A 87 3.76 5.62 12.38
N SER A 88 4.51 5.03 11.45
CA SER A 88 5.72 5.60 10.84
C SER A 88 5.49 6.94 10.13
N ILE A 89 4.25 7.22 9.73
CA ILE A 89 3.81 8.48 9.14
C ILE A 89 2.77 9.12 10.09
N GLU A 90 3.01 10.38 10.45
CA GLU A 90 2.15 11.14 11.36
C GLU A 90 0.77 11.39 10.73
N GLU A 91 -0.30 11.15 11.51
CA GLU A 91 -1.70 11.30 11.09
C GLU A 91 -2.04 10.67 9.71
N PHE A 92 -1.43 9.53 9.35
CA PHE A 92 -1.47 9.01 7.97
C PHE A 92 -2.89 8.81 7.41
N ASN A 93 -3.85 8.44 8.27
CA ASN A 93 -5.24 8.19 7.87
C ASN A 93 -6.13 9.44 7.87
N LYS A 94 -5.57 10.64 8.11
CA LYS A 94 -6.32 11.91 8.17
C LYS A 94 -7.25 12.12 6.99
N PHE A 95 -6.84 11.67 5.79
CA PHE A 95 -7.60 11.82 4.56
C PHE A 95 -8.04 10.48 3.95
N GLU A 96 -8.20 9.42 4.75
CA GLU A 96 -8.49 8.06 4.27
C GLU A 96 -9.81 7.94 3.49
N PHE A 97 -10.73 8.88 3.64
CA PHE A 97 -11.96 8.92 2.86
C PHE A 97 -11.75 9.49 1.45
N SER A 98 -10.57 10.00 1.11
CA SER A 98 -10.27 10.48 -0.24
C SER A 98 -10.29 9.34 -1.26
N ARG A 99 -10.66 9.63 -2.50
CA ARG A 99 -10.63 8.63 -3.57
C ARG A 99 -9.27 8.67 -4.24
N ALA A 100 -8.70 7.50 -4.51
CA ALA A 100 -7.47 7.41 -5.28
C ALA A 100 -7.65 7.97 -6.70
N MET A 101 -6.63 8.67 -7.16
CA MET A 101 -6.48 9.24 -8.50
C MET A 101 -5.09 8.87 -9.02
N ARG A 102 -4.93 8.79 -10.33
CA ARG A 102 -3.58 8.74 -10.91
C ARG A 102 -2.88 10.06 -10.63
N LYS A 103 -1.59 10.01 -10.34
CA LYS A 103 -0.79 11.19 -10.03
C LYS A 103 -0.79 12.19 -11.20
N GLU A 104 -0.77 11.68 -12.43
CA GLU A 104 -0.84 12.50 -13.66
C GLU A 104 -2.18 13.23 -13.85
N ASP A 105 -3.27 12.70 -13.27
CA ASP A 105 -4.62 13.29 -13.36
C ASP A 105 -4.87 14.35 -12.26
N CYS A 106 -3.93 14.50 -11.32
CA CYS A 106 -4.00 15.49 -10.25
C CYS A 106 -3.35 16.82 -10.67
N VAL A 107 -3.99 17.93 -10.35
CA VAL A 107 -3.41 19.28 -10.46
C VAL A 107 -2.45 19.52 -9.31
N ASN A 108 -2.84 19.16 -8.08
CA ASN A 108 -1.95 19.14 -6.92
C ASN A 108 -2.04 17.79 -6.20
N PRO A 109 -1.26 16.78 -6.64
CA PRO A 109 -1.30 15.45 -6.02
C PRO A 109 -0.79 15.51 -4.59
N MET A 110 -1.55 14.93 -3.67
CA MET A 110 -1.12 14.65 -2.31
C MET A 110 -1.25 13.16 -2.01
N LYS A 111 -0.32 12.62 -1.22
CA LYS A 111 -0.39 11.24 -0.77
C LYS A 111 -1.49 11.08 0.28
N VAL A 112 -2.22 9.98 0.21
CA VAL A 112 -3.26 9.58 1.17
C VAL A 112 -3.10 8.11 1.50
N TYR A 113 -3.45 7.76 2.73
CA TYR A 113 -3.21 6.43 3.27
C TYR A 113 -4.45 5.97 4.04
N SER A 114 -4.63 4.66 4.12
CA SER A 114 -5.64 4.03 4.97
C SER A 114 -5.11 2.72 5.52
N HIS A 115 -5.64 2.32 6.68
CA HIS A 115 -5.37 1.02 7.29
C HIS A 115 -6.69 0.38 7.69
N ILE A 116 -6.78 -0.93 7.53
CA ILE A 116 -7.88 -1.71 8.10
C ILE A 116 -7.31 -2.98 8.71
N GLY A 117 -7.66 -3.22 9.98
CA GLY A 117 -7.34 -4.46 10.66
C GLY A 117 -8.12 -5.66 10.09
N PRO A 118 -7.77 -6.90 10.46
CA PRO A 118 -8.48 -8.08 9.98
C PRO A 118 -9.97 -8.04 10.33
N TYR A 119 -10.80 -8.54 9.42
CA TYR A 119 -12.25 -8.60 9.60
C TYR A 119 -12.63 -9.33 10.90
N LEU A 120 -13.44 -8.68 11.75
CA LEU A 120 -13.87 -9.17 13.07
C LEU A 120 -12.70 -9.58 14.00
N GLY A 121 -11.53 -8.93 13.87
CA GLY A 121 -10.34 -9.26 14.66
C GLY A 121 -9.55 -10.46 14.13
N GLY A 122 -9.93 -10.99 12.97
CA GLY A 122 -9.27 -12.12 12.31
C GLY A 122 -9.94 -13.47 12.59
N PRO A 123 -9.54 -14.51 11.85
CA PRO A 123 -10.12 -15.84 12.03
C PRO A 123 -9.64 -16.50 13.33
N LEU A 124 -10.51 -17.27 13.97
CA LEU A 124 -10.14 -18.14 15.11
C LEU A 124 -9.09 -19.19 14.72
N GLU A 125 -9.14 -19.65 13.48
CA GLU A 125 -8.19 -20.62 12.91
C GLU A 125 -7.90 -20.25 11.45
N ILE A 126 -6.63 -20.17 11.09
CA ILE A 126 -6.19 -19.92 9.72
C ILE A 126 -6.20 -21.25 8.98
N LYS A 127 -7.19 -21.45 8.10
CA LYS A 127 -7.23 -22.62 7.21
C LYS A 127 -6.22 -22.53 6.07
N ASN A 128 -6.04 -21.34 5.50
CA ASN A 128 -5.12 -21.07 4.41
C ASN A 128 -4.89 -19.55 4.27
N THR A 129 -3.64 -19.14 4.10
CA THR A 129 -3.27 -17.76 3.75
C THR A 129 -2.96 -17.59 2.27
N ASN A 130 -2.72 -18.69 1.53
CA ASN A 130 -2.41 -18.64 0.11
C ASN A 130 -3.62 -18.08 -0.66
N GLY A 131 -3.37 -17.05 -1.46
CA GLY A 131 -4.40 -16.37 -2.25
C GLY A 131 -5.25 -15.36 -1.48
N ALA A 132 -5.05 -15.18 -0.17
CA ALA A 132 -5.78 -14.17 0.59
C ALA A 132 -5.46 -12.74 0.11
N GLY A 133 -4.17 -12.47 -0.16
CA GLY A 133 -3.73 -11.19 -0.71
C GLY A 133 -4.10 -11.01 -2.17
N ASP A 134 -4.14 -12.09 -2.97
CA ASP A 134 -4.55 -12.01 -4.38
C ASP A 134 -6.04 -11.68 -4.54
N ALA A 135 -6.86 -12.03 -3.53
CA ALA A 135 -8.29 -11.75 -3.51
C ALA A 135 -8.64 -10.35 -2.99
N ALA A 136 -7.74 -9.72 -2.24
CA ALA A 136 -7.89 -8.37 -1.70
C ALA A 136 -7.64 -7.32 -2.80
#